data_AF-A0A674MN11-F1
#
_entry.id   AF-A0A674MN11-F1
#
_cell.length_a   1.000
_cell.length_b   1.000
_cell.length_c   1.000
_cell.angle_alpha   90.00
_cell.angle_beta   90.00
_cell.angle_gamma   90.00
#
_symmetry.space_group_name_H-M   'P 1'
#
loop_
_entity.id
_entity.type
_entity.pdbx_description
1 polymer ?
#
loop_
_entity_poly.entity_id
_entity_poly.type
_entity_poly.pdbx_seq_one_letter_code
_entity_poly.pdbx_strand_id
1 'polypeptide(L)'
;MELHLPTVRQLTFLSLCCVLATVTQSDSTFVPGRCLCPRTQPAVRGPLKNLTVYYTNPTCDRVTVIVTLRSNDTEVCLDPEAPMGRRLIHCWKRAHKVGRDVKNCLRRRRNARPGRRPGQGSPQRTRGQGRKSLS
;
A
#
# COMPACT_ATOMS: atom_id res chain seq x y z
N MET A 1 32.68 12.32 57.11
CA MET A 1 31.32 12.12 56.57
C MET A 1 31.17 10.63 56.30
N GLU A 2 30.62 9.89 57.25
CA GLU A 2 30.33 8.46 57.12
C GLU A 2 29.16 8.30 56.13
N LEU A 3 29.45 8.21 54.83
CA LEU A 3 28.41 7.86 53.86
C LEU A 3 28.08 6.38 54.07
N HIS A 4 26.98 6.13 54.76
CA HIS A 4 26.43 4.79 54.92
C HIS A 4 26.23 4.15 53.54
N LEU A 5 27.08 3.16 53.25
CA LEU A 5 27.04 2.31 52.06
C LEU A 5 25.63 1.80 51.69
N PRO A 6 24.74 1.41 52.64
CA PRO A 6 23.37 1.03 52.29
C PRO A 6 22.54 2.17 51.72
N THR A 7 22.72 3.40 52.21
CA THR A 7 22.01 4.59 51.72
C THR A 7 22.42 4.92 50.29
N VAL A 8 23.73 4.82 49.98
CA VAL A 8 24.25 4.99 48.61
C VAL A 8 23.69 3.92 47.68
N ARG A 9 23.60 2.67 48.14
CA ARG A 9 23.01 1.56 47.35
C ARG A 9 21.53 1.76 47.07
N GLN A 10 20.76 2.26 48.03
CA GLN A 10 19.34 2.54 47.85
C GLN A 10 19.11 3.68 46.85
N LEU A 11 19.88 4.76 46.96
CA LEU A 11 19.77 5.91 46.05
C LEU A 11 20.15 5.56 44.61
N THR A 12 21.20 4.75 44.42
CA THR A 12 21.60 4.28 43.08
C THR A 12 20.55 3.38 42.44
N PHE A 13 19.93 2.47 43.21
CA PHE A 13 18.85 1.61 42.71
C PHE A 13 17.60 2.43 42.37
N LEU A 14 17.22 3.38 43.22
CA LEU A 14 16.09 4.29 42.97
C LEU A 14 16.32 5.13 41.71
N SER A 15 17.51 5.70 41.56
CA SER A 15 17.89 6.47 40.37
C SER A 15 17.83 5.63 39.09
N LEU A 16 18.37 4.41 39.12
CA LEU A 16 18.30 3.47 38.00
C LEU A 16 16.86 3.13 37.63
N CYS A 17 16.00 2.85 38.62
CA CYS A 17 14.58 2.58 38.41
C CYS A 17 13.86 3.79 37.79
N CYS A 18 14.15 5.01 38.22
CA CYS A 18 13.59 6.23 37.63
C CYS A 18 14.01 6.38 36.16
N VAL A 19 15.29 6.17 35.83
CA VAL A 19 15.77 6.25 34.44
C VAL A 19 15.07 5.19 33.58
N LEU A 20 15.00 3.94 34.04
CA LEU A 20 14.29 2.86 33.33
C LEU A 20 12.81 3.20 33.13
N ALA A 21 12.13 3.74 34.14
CA ALA A 21 10.74 4.17 34.03
C ALA A 21 10.55 5.29 32.99
N THR A 22 11.46 6.27 32.95
CA THR A 22 11.40 7.36 31.95
C THR A 22 11.67 6.87 30.52
N VAL A 23 12.57 5.89 30.35
CA VAL A 23 12.83 5.26 29.03
C VAL A 23 11.60 4.46 28.56
N THR A 24 10.84 3.86 29.48
CA THR A 24 9.58 3.17 29.14
C THR A 24 8.39 4.11 28.91
N GLN A 25 8.52 5.41 29.22
CA GLN A 25 7.48 6.42 29.03
C GLN A 25 7.67 7.27 27.77
N SER A 26 8.53 6.84 26.84
CA SER A 26 8.59 7.43 25.49
C SER A 26 7.53 6.84 24.55
N ASP A 27 6.39 6.41 25.07
CA ASP A 27 5.21 6.16 24.25
C ASP A 27 4.51 7.50 24.05
N SER A 28 4.80 8.12 22.89
CA SER A 28 4.06 9.27 22.37
C SER A 28 2.58 9.09 22.64
N THR A 29 1.93 10.09 23.24
CA THR A 29 0.50 10.09 23.58
C THR A 29 -0.33 9.48 22.45
N PHE A 30 -0.73 8.22 22.65
CA PHE A 30 -1.49 7.46 21.68
C PHE A 30 -2.87 8.08 21.57
N VAL A 31 -3.08 8.93 20.56
CA VAL A 31 -4.40 9.42 20.18
C VAL A 31 -4.94 8.44 19.14
N PRO A 32 -5.89 7.57 19.49
CA PRO A 32 -6.46 6.62 18.54
C PRO A 32 -7.06 7.38 17.35
N GLY A 33 -6.80 6.91 16.12
CA GLY A 33 -7.50 7.38 14.92
C GLY A 33 -6.83 8.52 14.13
N ARG A 34 -5.55 8.84 14.37
CA ARG A 34 -4.82 9.80 13.52
C ARG A 34 -4.20 9.11 12.30
N CYS A 35 -5.03 8.85 11.30
CA CYS A 35 -4.55 8.40 9.99
C CYS A 35 -3.75 9.51 9.29
N LEU A 36 -2.70 9.10 8.56
CA LEU A 36 -1.88 9.99 7.70
C LEU A 36 -2.74 10.84 6.74
N CYS A 37 -3.86 10.28 6.28
CA CYS A 37 -4.79 10.91 5.36
C CYS A 37 -6.11 11.24 6.07
N PRO A 38 -6.30 12.45 6.62
CA PRO A 38 -7.58 12.86 7.21
C PRO A 38 -8.66 13.11 6.15
N ARG A 39 -8.25 13.39 4.91
CA ARG A 39 -9.13 13.58 3.75
C ARG A 39 -8.66 12.72 2.59
N THR A 40 -9.60 12.16 1.86
CA THR A 40 -9.36 11.30 0.70
C THR A 40 -10.11 11.82 -0.51
N GLN A 41 -9.62 11.46 -1.70
CA GLN A 41 -10.28 11.76 -2.96
C GLN A 41 -10.62 10.45 -3.69
N PRO A 42 -11.77 10.34 -4.38
CA PRO A 42 -12.19 9.10 -5.01
C PRO A 42 -11.30 8.71 -6.21
N ALA A 43 -10.72 9.70 -6.89
CA ALA A 43 -9.84 9.50 -8.02
C ALA A 43 -8.95 10.72 -8.27
N VAL A 44 -7.82 10.50 -8.94
CA VAL A 44 -6.91 11.54 -9.41
C VAL A 44 -6.69 11.39 -10.91
N ARG A 45 -6.63 12.51 -11.63
CA ARG A 45 -6.33 12.53 -13.06
C ARG A 45 -4.85 12.79 -13.30
N GLY A 46 -4.34 12.28 -14.42
CA GLY A 46 -2.96 12.48 -14.84
C GLY A 46 -2.04 11.27 -14.59
N PRO A 47 -0.77 11.39 -15.01
CA PRO A 47 0.24 10.35 -14.79
C PRO A 47 0.69 10.33 -13.33
N LEU A 48 0.75 9.12 -12.75
CA LEU A 48 1.23 8.89 -11.40
C LEU A 48 2.69 8.40 -11.42
N LYS A 49 3.48 8.85 -10.46
CA LYS A 49 4.90 8.52 -10.28
C LYS A 49 5.10 7.35 -9.32
N ASN A 50 4.44 7.39 -8.16
CA ASN A 50 4.58 6.40 -7.09
C ASN A 50 3.23 6.04 -6.43
N LEU A 51 3.22 4.90 -5.74
CA LEU A 51 2.10 4.38 -4.96
C LEU A 51 2.63 3.82 -3.64
N THR A 52 2.03 4.28 -2.55
CA THR A 52 2.27 3.79 -1.19
C THR A 52 0.95 3.37 -0.57
N VAL A 53 0.93 2.19 0.05
CA VAL A 53 -0.25 1.64 0.73
C VAL A 53 0.14 1.27 2.15
N TYR A 54 -0.54 1.85 3.13
CA TYR A 54 -0.44 1.47 4.53
C TYR A 54 -1.69 0.73 4.94
N TYR A 55 -1.53 -0.47 5.51
CA TYR A 55 -2.63 -1.19 6.12
C TYR A 55 -2.96 -0.64 7.50
N THR A 56 -4.05 -1.14 8.06
CA THR A 56 -4.48 -0.87 9.43
C THR A 56 -3.33 -1.13 10.41
N ASN A 57 -3.11 -0.19 11.32
CA ASN A 57 -2.08 -0.25 12.34
C ASN A 57 -2.66 0.32 13.66
N PRO A 58 -1.92 0.29 14.79
CA PRO A 58 -2.44 0.82 16.04
C PRO A 58 -2.91 2.28 15.96
N THR A 59 -2.26 3.11 15.14
CA THR A 59 -2.57 4.55 15.04
C THR A 59 -3.69 4.88 14.05
N CYS A 60 -4.03 3.96 13.13
CA CYS A 60 -5.03 4.12 12.08
C CYS A 60 -5.73 2.80 11.76
N ASP A 61 -7.05 2.76 11.96
CA ASP A 61 -7.93 1.62 11.70
C ASP A 61 -8.33 1.47 10.22
N ARG A 62 -7.83 2.34 9.33
CA ARG A 62 -8.18 2.37 7.91
C ARG A 62 -6.97 2.13 7.02
N VAL A 63 -7.21 1.50 5.88
CA VAL A 63 -6.19 1.39 4.81
C VAL A 63 -5.97 2.77 4.21
N THR A 64 -4.72 3.22 4.19
CA THR A 64 -4.33 4.50 3.62
C THR A 64 -3.64 4.27 2.26
N VAL A 65 -4.13 4.95 1.22
CA VAL A 65 -3.57 4.87 -0.14
C VAL A 65 -3.07 6.24 -0.55
N ILE A 66 -1.78 6.35 -0.84
CA ILE A 66 -1.14 7.61 -1.25
C ILE A 66 -0.53 7.42 -2.64
N VAL A 67 -0.82 8.34 -3.54
CA VAL A 67 -0.20 8.39 -4.87
C VAL A 67 0.57 9.69 -5.04
N THR A 68 1.72 9.61 -5.70
CA THR A 68 2.50 10.81 -6.06
C THR A 68 2.21 11.15 -7.51
N LEU A 69 1.79 12.38 -7.81
CA LEU A 69 1.60 12.83 -9.19
C LEU A 69 2.95 13.09 -9.86
N ARG A 70 3.06 12.81 -11.16
CA ARG A 70 4.30 13.06 -11.91
C ARG A 70 4.50 14.52 -12.31
N SER A 71 3.42 15.30 -12.37
CA SER A 71 3.43 16.69 -12.83
C SER A 71 4.17 17.64 -11.90
N ASN A 72 4.02 17.42 -10.60
CA ASN A 72 4.40 18.36 -9.55
C ASN A 72 4.86 17.64 -8.27
N ASP A 73 5.06 16.32 -8.34
CA ASP A 73 5.47 15.48 -7.20
C ASP A 73 4.57 15.58 -5.97
N THR A 74 3.32 16.05 -6.11
CA THR A 74 2.41 16.16 -4.98
C THR A 74 1.85 14.81 -4.60
N GLU A 75 1.79 14.55 -3.30
CA GLU A 75 1.14 13.38 -2.73
C GLU A 75 -0.35 13.63 -2.55
N VAL A 76 -1.16 12.66 -2.97
CA VAL A 76 -2.61 12.72 -2.84
C VAL A 76 -3.12 11.43 -2.23
N CYS A 77 -3.95 11.57 -1.21
CA CYS A 77 -4.66 10.49 -0.55
C CYS A 77 -5.86 10.05 -1.39
N LEU A 78 -5.91 8.76 -1.74
CA LEU A 78 -7.05 8.14 -2.40
C LEU A 78 -7.96 7.44 -1.41
N ASP A 79 -9.25 7.46 -1.70
CA ASP A 79 -10.24 6.69 -0.97
C ASP A 79 -10.03 5.17 -1.24
N PRO A 80 -9.76 4.35 -0.22
CA PRO A 80 -9.58 2.91 -0.38
C PRO A 80 -10.83 2.20 -0.91
N GLU A 81 -12.02 2.78 -0.72
CA GLU A 81 -13.29 2.20 -1.15
C GLU A 81 -13.68 2.62 -2.57
N ALA A 82 -13.12 3.71 -3.10
CA ALA A 82 -13.38 4.14 -4.46
C ALA A 82 -12.77 3.17 -5.50
N PRO A 83 -13.32 3.10 -6.74
CA PRO A 83 -12.86 2.16 -7.76
C PRO A 83 -11.36 2.24 -8.07
N MET A 84 -10.81 3.46 -8.06
CA MET A 84 -9.38 3.69 -8.29
C MET A 84 -8.53 3.18 -7.13
N GLY A 85 -8.92 3.50 -5.89
CA GLY A 85 -8.24 3.02 -4.68
C GLY A 85 -8.25 1.50 -4.58
N ARG A 86 -9.42 0.86 -4.68
CA ARG A 86 -9.57 -0.61 -4.66
C ARG A 86 -8.66 -1.28 -5.68
N ARG A 87 -8.64 -0.77 -6.92
CA ARG A 87 -7.79 -1.31 -7.99
C ARG A 87 -6.30 -1.23 -7.65
N LEU A 88 -5.86 -0.09 -7.12
CA LEU A 88 -4.45 0.11 -6.75
C LEU A 88 -4.06 -0.79 -5.58
N ILE A 89 -4.91 -0.90 -4.55
CA ILE A 89 -4.70 -1.81 -3.40
C ILE A 89 -4.56 -3.26 -3.88
N HIS A 90 -5.47 -3.74 -4.73
CA HIS A 90 -5.41 -5.11 -5.25
C HIS A 90 -4.14 -5.39 -6.05
N CYS A 91 -3.73 -4.44 -6.89
CA CYS A 91 -2.50 -4.58 -7.65
C CYS A 91 -1.27 -4.56 -6.72
N TRP A 92 -1.22 -3.63 -5.78
CA TRP A 92 -0.16 -3.51 -4.79
C TRP A 92 0.01 -4.81 -4.00
N LYS A 93 -1.09 -5.37 -3.47
CA LYS A 93 -1.08 -6.64 -2.72
C LYS A 93 -0.51 -7.79 -3.54
N ARG A 94 -0.86 -7.86 -4.83
CA ARG A 94 -0.33 -8.86 -5.75
C ARG A 94 1.16 -8.63 -6.01
N ALA A 95 1.56 -7.40 -6.31
CA ALA A 95 2.94 -7.04 -6.63
C ALA A 95 3.87 -7.31 -5.45
N HIS A 96 3.47 -6.89 -4.24
CA HIS A 96 4.21 -7.11 -3.01
C HIS A 96 4.37 -8.60 -2.69
N LYS A 97 3.30 -9.41 -2.84
CA LYS A 97 3.37 -10.86 -2.59
C LYS A 97 4.40 -11.58 -3.47
N VAL A 98 4.61 -11.12 -4.70
CA VAL A 98 5.51 -11.78 -5.66
C VAL A 98 6.80 -11.00 -5.92
N GLY A 99 7.09 -9.94 -5.13
CA GLY A 99 8.29 -9.11 -5.28
C GLY A 99 8.37 -8.32 -6.60
N ARG A 100 7.23 -8.00 -7.23
CA ARG A 100 7.21 -7.16 -8.44
C ARG A 100 7.24 -5.67 -8.08
N ASP A 101 7.83 -4.88 -8.97
CA ASP A 101 7.80 -3.42 -8.84
C ASP A 101 6.36 -2.89 -8.85
N VAL A 102 5.99 -2.22 -7.75
CA VAL A 102 4.69 -1.60 -7.48
C VAL A 102 4.37 -0.50 -8.50
N LYS A 103 5.36 0.17 -9.10
CA LYS A 103 5.14 1.21 -10.12
C LYS A 103 4.38 0.68 -11.33
N ASN A 104 4.44 -0.63 -11.59
CA ASN A 104 3.63 -1.26 -12.64
C ASN A 104 2.12 -1.14 -12.41
N CYS A 105 1.67 -0.98 -11.16
CA CYS A 105 0.26 -0.77 -10.81
C CYS A 105 -0.29 0.58 -11.27
N LEU A 106 0.59 1.55 -11.48
CA LEU A 106 0.25 2.91 -11.94
C LEU A 106 0.06 2.99 -13.45
N ARG A 107 0.50 1.98 -14.19
CA ARG A 107 0.36 1.95 -15.65
C ARG A 107 -1.13 1.94 -16.00
N ARG A 108 -1.61 3.00 -16.67
CA ARG A 108 -2.95 3.01 -17.28
C ARG A 108 -3.06 1.75 -18.14
N ARG A 109 -3.99 0.85 -17.78
CA ARG A 109 -4.40 -0.24 -18.68
C ARG A 109 -5.10 0.45 -19.83
N ARG A 110 -4.34 0.84 -20.84
CA ARG A 110 -4.86 1.37 -22.11
C ARG A 110 -5.67 0.29 -22.85
N ASN A 111 -5.52 -0.99 -22.44
CA ASN A 111 -6.08 -2.17 -23.11
C ASN A 111 -7.03 -3.00 -22.22
N ALA A 112 -7.87 -2.39 -21.40
CA ALA A 112 -9.17 -3.02 -21.16
C ALA A 112 -9.97 -2.78 -22.44
N ARG A 113 -9.82 -3.69 -23.42
CA ARG A 113 -10.63 -3.67 -24.65
C ARG A 113 -12.10 -3.51 -24.21
N PRO A 114 -12.83 -2.48 -24.67
CA PRO A 114 -14.26 -2.45 -24.47
C PRO A 114 -14.84 -3.65 -25.22
N GLY A 115 -15.45 -4.59 -24.50
CA GLY A 115 -16.17 -5.71 -25.08
C GLY A 115 -15.31 -6.95 -25.39
N ARG A 116 -15.31 -7.92 -24.47
CA ARG A 116 -15.47 -9.31 -24.87
C ARG A 116 -16.51 -9.94 -23.95
N ARG A 117 -17.78 -9.85 -24.38
CA ARG A 117 -18.82 -10.76 -23.88
C ARG A 117 -18.32 -12.19 -24.14
N PRO A 118 -18.39 -13.12 -23.17
CA PRO A 118 -18.07 -14.51 -23.44
C PRO A 118 -19.24 -15.11 -24.22
N GLY A 119 -19.08 -15.30 -25.52
CA GLY A 119 -20.11 -15.95 -26.34
C GLY A 119 -19.89 -15.79 -27.84
N GLN A 120 -19.57 -16.93 -28.46
CA GLN A 120 -19.64 -17.26 -29.89
C GLN A 120 -18.61 -16.66 -30.84
N GLY A 121 -17.88 -17.57 -31.49
CA GLY A 121 -16.92 -17.32 -32.56
C GLY A 121 -15.84 -18.38 -32.60
N SER A 122 -16.20 -19.63 -32.91
CA SER A 122 -15.24 -20.70 -33.21
C SER A 122 -14.46 -20.36 -34.49
N PRO A 123 -13.13 -20.50 -34.55
CA PRO A 123 -12.40 -20.31 -35.80
C PRO A 123 -12.63 -21.51 -36.72
N GLN A 124 -13.25 -21.26 -37.87
CA GLN A 124 -13.35 -22.23 -38.96
C GLN A 124 -11.96 -22.47 -39.54
N ARG A 125 -11.43 -23.66 -39.28
CA ARG A 125 -10.14 -24.14 -39.78
C ARG A 125 -10.32 -24.55 -41.24
N THR A 126 -10.08 -23.63 -42.18
CA THR A 126 -10.01 -23.96 -43.61
C THR A 126 -8.81 -24.87 -43.85
N ARG A 127 -9.10 -26.17 -44.00
CA ARG A 127 -8.15 -27.19 -44.42
C ARG A 127 -8.04 -27.08 -45.94
N GLY A 128 -6.89 -26.63 -46.44
CA GLY A 128 -6.58 -26.65 -47.86
C GLY A 128 -6.66 -28.08 -48.40
N GLN A 129 -7.41 -28.27 -49.48
CA GLN A 129 -7.49 -29.54 -50.19
C GLN A 129 -6.77 -29.36 -51.53
N GLY A 130 -5.65 -30.06 -51.66
CA GLY A 130 -4.82 -30.09 -52.84
C GLY A 130 -5.48 -30.82 -54.00
N ARG A 131 -5.21 -30.28 -55.19
CA ARG A 131 -5.24 -30.88 -56.53
C ARG A 131 -5.24 -32.41 -56.57
N LYS A 132 -6.16 -33.00 -57.35
CA LYS A 132 -5.89 -34.10 -58.30
C LYS A 132 -6.87 -34.03 -59.47
N SER A 133 -6.36 -33.78 -60.67
CA SER A 133 -7.02 -34.14 -61.94
C SER A 133 -6.74 -35.61 -62.23
N LEU A 134 -7.73 -36.37 -62.72
CA LEU A 134 -7.61 -37.35 -63.82
C LEU A 134 -8.95 -38.09 -64.06
N SER A 135 -9.59 -37.86 -65.20
CA SER A 135 -10.18 -38.85 -66.13
C SER A 135 -10.81 -38.10 -67.30
#